data_AF-A0A1E3P965-F1
#
_entry.id   AF-A0A1E3P965-F1
#
_cell.length_a   1.000
_cell.length_b   1.000
_cell.length_c   1.000
_cell.angle_alpha   90.00
_cell.angle_beta   90.00
_cell.angle_gamma   90.00
#
_symmetry.space_group_name_H-M   'P 1'
#
loop_
_entity.id
_entity.type
_entity.pdbx_description
1 polymer ?
#
loop_
_entity_poly.entity_id
_entity_poly.type
_entity_poly.pdbx_seq_one_letter_code
_entity_poly.pdbx_strand_id
1 'polypeptide(L)'
;MVGTLSYVGWAGFGVLARGFQLGILRRPWGHFKMGYVYSAALWTGIGYFFYKVVDAEDEILNERVKKLHEARARRKQEAAVPAAEN
;
A
#
# COMPACT_ATOMS: atom_id res chain seq x y z
N MET A 1 4.77 3.43 -6.55
CA MET A 1 6.15 2.87 -6.51
C MET A 1 6.50 2.62 -5.04
N VAL A 2 6.29 1.39 -4.58
CA VAL A 2 6.55 0.99 -3.19
C VAL A 2 8.06 0.94 -2.96
N GLY A 3 8.56 1.88 -2.16
CA GLY A 3 9.99 2.04 -1.89
C GLY A 3 10.53 0.98 -0.93
N THR A 4 11.86 0.83 -0.89
CA THR A 4 12.56 -0.04 0.07
C THR A 4 12.19 0.26 1.54
N LEU A 5 11.80 1.51 1.84
CA LEU A 5 11.28 1.93 3.14
C LEU A 5 10.06 1.14 3.61
N SER A 6 9.20 0.75 2.66
CA SER A 6 7.97 0.02 2.93
C SER A 6 8.25 -1.38 3.48
N TYR A 7 9.21 -2.09 2.87
CA TYR A 7 9.61 -3.44 3.32
C TYR A 7 10.29 -3.41 4.69
N VAL A 8 11.06 -2.36 4.98
CA VAL A 8 11.68 -2.14 6.30
C VAL A 8 10.60 -1.89 7.36
N GLY A 9 9.52 -1.17 7.02
CA GLY A 9 8.35 -0.97 7.89
C GLY A 9 7.65 -2.28 8.26
N TRP A 10 7.39 -3.15 7.28
CA TRP A 10 6.79 -4.47 7.52
C TRP A 10 7.73 -5.42 8.28
N ALA A 11 9.04 -5.36 8.03
CA ALA A 11 10.03 -6.11 8.79
C ALA A 11 10.05 -5.64 10.27
N GLY A 12 10.07 -4.33 10.49
CA GLY A 12 10.00 -3.73 11.81
C GLY A 12 8.71 -4.09 12.56
N PHE A 13 7.57 -4.07 11.86
CA PHE A 13 6.30 -4.53 12.41
C PHE A 13 6.35 -6.00 12.83
N GLY A 14 6.95 -6.89 12.02
CA GLY A 14 7.08 -8.29 12.38
C GLY A 14 7.97 -8.56 13.58
N VAL A 15 9.03 -7.76 13.76
CA VAL A 15 9.89 -7.81 14.96
C VAL A 15 9.11 -7.32 16.19
N LEU A 16 8.36 -6.22 16.07
CA LEU A 16 7.53 -5.69 17.14
C LEU A 16 6.41 -6.65 17.54
N ALA A 17 5.72 -7.26 16.57
CA ALA A 17 4.68 -8.26 16.80
C ALA A 17 5.22 -9.47 17.58
N ARG A 18 6.44 -9.93 17.27
CA ARG A 18 7.10 -11.00 18.02
C ARG A 18 7.52 -10.57 19.43
N GLY A 19 7.97 -9.33 19.59
CA GLY A 19 8.24 -8.75 20.91
C GLY A 19 6.98 -8.66 21.77
N PHE A 20 5.86 -8.24 21.18
CA PHE A 20 4.55 -8.20 21.83
C PHE A 20 4.08 -9.60 22.26
N GLN A 21 4.23 -10.59 21.38
CA GLN A 21 3.94 -11.99 21.71
C GLN A 21 4.76 -12.48 22.92
N LEU A 22 6.06 -12.20 22.95
CA LEU A 22 6.93 -12.60 24.07
C LEU A 22 6.59 -11.86 25.37
N GLY A 23 6.13 -10.61 25.27
CA GLY A 23 5.56 -9.85 26.39
C GLY A 23 4.31 -10.51 26.99
N ILE A 24 3.38 -10.96 26.15
CA ILE A 24 2.17 -11.71 26.59
C ILE A 24 2.57 -13.01 27.29
N LEU A 25 3.51 -13.76 26.71
CA LEU A 25 3.97 -15.03 27.29
C LEU A 25 4.87 -14.87 28.53
N ARG A 26 5.17 -13.62 28.97
CA ARG A 26 6.15 -13.31 30.03
C ARG A 26 7.48 -14.05 29.87
N ARG A 27 7.88 -14.35 28.63
CA ARG A 27 9.14 -15.03 28.35
C ARG A 27 10.26 -14.02 28.14
N PRO A 28 11.50 -14.36 28.50
CA PRO A 28 12.64 -13.47 28.29
C PRO A 28 12.78 -13.11 26.82
N TRP A 29 13.01 -11.83 26.52
CA TRP A 29 12.98 -11.27 25.15
C TRP A 29 14.09 -11.85 24.24
N GLY A 30 15.08 -12.53 24.82
CA GLY A 30 16.12 -13.26 24.09
C GLY A 30 15.79 -14.73 23.80
N HIS A 31 14.66 -15.25 24.27
CA HIS A 31 14.29 -16.65 24.05
C HIS A 31 13.90 -16.85 22.57
N PHE A 32 14.67 -17.68 21.85
CA PHE A 32 14.43 -17.99 20.44
C PHE A 32 14.58 -16.79 19.49
N LYS A 33 15.80 -16.22 19.42
CA LYS A 33 16.16 -15.09 18.52
C LYS A 33 15.80 -15.35 17.04
N MET A 34 15.89 -16.59 16.58
CA MET A 34 15.48 -16.98 15.22
C MET A 34 13.99 -16.76 14.96
N GLY A 35 13.14 -16.78 15.99
CA GLY A 35 11.70 -16.51 15.85
C GLY A 35 11.40 -15.08 15.39
N TYR A 36 12.28 -14.11 15.70
CA TYR A 36 12.15 -12.74 15.19
C TYR A 36 12.46 -12.68 13.69
N VAL A 37 13.44 -13.45 13.22
CA VAL A 37 13.79 -13.52 11.80
C VAL A 37 12.65 -14.16 11.00
N TYR A 38 12.07 -15.26 11.49
CA TYR A 38 10.90 -15.87 10.85
C TYR A 38 9.69 -14.95 10.85
N SER A 39 9.42 -14.24 11.95
CA SER A 39 8.34 -13.25 12.00
C SER A 39 8.58 -12.12 11.02
N ALA A 40 9.79 -11.56 10.97
CA ALA A 40 10.15 -10.51 10.02
C ALA A 40 10.00 -10.97 8.56
N ALA A 41 10.43 -12.19 8.23
CA ALA A 41 10.28 -12.78 6.91
C ALA A 41 8.81 -13.00 6.52
N LEU A 42 7.99 -13.45 7.47
CA LEU A 42 6.56 -13.67 7.25
C LEU A 42 5.82 -12.34 7.01
N TRP A 43 6.07 -11.34 7.86
CA TRP A 43 5.43 -10.03 7.74
C TRP A 43 5.89 -9.26 6.50
N THR A 44 7.15 -9.40 6.09
CA THR A 44 7.63 -8.83 4.81
C THR A 44 7.01 -9.52 3.61
N GLY A 45 6.85 -10.86 3.64
CA GLY A 45 6.13 -11.60 2.61
C GLY A 45 4.68 -11.16 2.47
N ILE A 46 3.97 -10.98 3.59
CA ILE A 46 2.60 -10.44 3.61
C ILE A 46 2.58 -9.02 3.05
N GLY A 47 3.50 -8.15 3.49
CA GLY A 47 3.62 -6.78 2.99
C GLY A 47 3.80 -6.73 1.48
N TYR A 48 4.67 -7.58 0.92
CA TYR A 48 4.87 -7.68 -0.53
C TYR A 48 3.58 -8.03 -1.28
N PHE A 49 2.83 -9.01 -0.80
CA PHE A 49 1.55 -9.37 -1.40
C PHE A 49 0.53 -8.23 -1.31
N PHE A 50 0.43 -7.60 -0.13
CA PHE A 50 -0.49 -6.48 0.09
C PHE A 50 -0.20 -5.31 -0.84
N TYR A 51 1.08 -4.95 -1.01
CA TYR A 51 1.49 -3.89 -1.93
C TYR A 51 1.15 -4.21 -3.38
N LYS A 52 1.28 -5.47 -3.81
CA LYS A 52 0.85 -5.86 -5.15
C LYS A 52 -0.64 -5.69 -5.37
N VAL A 53 -1.46 -5.98 -4.37
CA VAL A 53 -2.91 -5.77 -4.45
C VAL A 53 -3.23 -4.29 -4.51
N VAL A 54 -2.63 -3.47 -3.64
CA VAL A 54 -2.84 -2.02 -3.62
C VAL A 54 -2.40 -1.36 -4.92
N ASP A 55 -1.24 -1.73 -5.47
CA ASP A 55 -0.76 -1.19 -6.73
C ASP A 55 -1.74 -1.51 -7.88
N ALA A 56 -2.36 -2.70 -7.89
CA ALA A 56 -3.36 -3.06 -8.88
C ALA A 56 -4.67 -2.26 -8.74
N GLU A 57 -5.10 -1.97 -7.50
CA GLU A 57 -6.27 -1.13 -7.26
C GLU A 57 -6.03 0.33 -7.66
N ASP A 58 -4.84 0.85 -7.36
CA ASP A 58 -4.47 2.24 -7.66
C ASP A 58 -4.32 2.46 -9.18
N GLU A 59 -3.86 1.46 -9.92
CA GLU A 59 -3.86 1.48 -11.38
C GLU A 59 -5.29 1.61 -11.95
N ILE A 60 -6.23 0.80 -11.45
CA ILE A 60 -7.64 0.86 -11.86
C ILE A 60 -8.26 2.22 -11.51
N LEU A 61 -7.95 2.77 -10.34
CA LEU A 61 -8.44 4.09 -9.93
C LEU A 61 -7.90 5.19 -10.83
N ASN A 62 -6.60 5.17 -11.13
CA ASN A 62 -5.97 6.15 -12.02
C ASN A 62 -6.58 6.11 -13.43
N GLU A 63 -6.86 4.93 -13.97
CA GLU A 63 -7.55 4.82 -15.26
C GLU A 63 -8.95 5.45 -15.23
N ARG A 64 -9.71 5.20 -14.16
CA ARG A 64 -11.07 5.76 -14.00
C ARG A 64 -11.02 7.28 -13.87
N VAL A 65 -10.10 7.79 -13.07
CA VAL A 65 -9.88 9.24 -12.90
C VAL A 65 -9.50 9.88 -14.23
N LYS A 66 -8.62 9.26 -15.02
CA LYS A 66 -8.24 9.75 -16.35
C LYS A 66 -9.46 9.84 -17.28
N LYS A 67 -10.28 8.79 -17.36
CA LYS A 67 -11.52 8.77 -18.16
C LYS A 67 -12.50 9.87 -17.73
N LEU A 68 -12.64 10.09 -16.42
CA LEU A 68 -13.47 11.18 -15.86
C LEU A 68 -12.96 12.57 -16.26
N HIS A 69 -11.65 12.79 -16.21
CA HIS A 69 -11.04 14.05 -16.64
C HIS A 69 -11.24 14.29 -18.14
N GLU A 70 -11.04 13.28 -18.98
CA GLU A 70 -11.29 13.37 -20.42
C GLU A 70 -12.76 13.69 -20.73
N ALA A 71 -13.70 13.04 -20.06
CA ALA A 71 -15.13 13.32 -20.21
C ALA A 71 -15.48 14.76 -19.79
N ARG A 72 -14.91 15.26 -18.69
CA ARG A 72 -15.08 16.65 -18.27
C ARG A 72 -14.47 17.64 -19.25
N ALA A 73 -13.32 17.32 -19.83
CA ALA A 73 -12.67 18.16 -20.84
C ALA A 73 -13.54 18.27 -22.12
N ARG A 74 -14.12 17.16 -22.58
CA ARG A 74 -15.05 17.15 -23.72
C ARG A 74 -16.29 18.01 -23.46
N ARG A 75 -16.93 17.87 -22.30
CA ARG A 75 -18.08 18.72 -21.92
C ARG A 75 -17.74 20.21 -21.86
N LYS A 76 -16.53 20.58 -21.43
CA LYS A 76 -16.09 21.99 -21.45
C LYS A 76 -15.92 22.52 -22.88
N GLN A 77 -15.44 21.69 -23.81
CA GLN A 77 -15.34 22.07 -25.22
C GLN A 77 -16.74 22.22 -25.84
N GLU A 78 -17.63 21.27 -25.58
CA GLU A 78 -19.04 21.31 -26.03
C GLU A 78 -19.85 22.45 -25.40
N ALA A 79 -19.46 22.98 -24.24
CA ALA A 79 -20.08 24.17 -23.63
C ALA A 79 -19.46 25.49 -24.12
N ALA A 80 -18.25 25.47 -24.67
CA ALA A 80 -17.60 26.64 -25.26
C ALA A 80 -18.02 26.88 -26.72
N VAL A 81 -18.31 25.82 -27.48
CA VAL A 81 -18.82 25.90 -28.86
C VAL A 81 -20.19 26.61 -28.99
N PRO A 82 -21.21 26.39 -28.14
CA PRO A 82 -22.50 27.07 -28.25
C PRO A 82 -22.50 28.53 -27.80
N ALA A 83 -21.42 29.03 -27.20
CA ALA A 83 -21.30 30.43 -26.77
C ALA A 83 -20.66 31.34 -27.83
N ALA A 84 -20.11 30.77 -28.92
CA ALA A 84 -19.45 31.52 -29.99
C ALA A 84 -20.35 31.75 -31.23
N GLU A 85 -21.61 31.31 -31.21
CA GLU A 85 -22.54 31.35 -32.34
C GLU A 85 -23.75 32.30 -32.10
N ASN A 86 -23.53 33.45 -31.43
CA ASN A 86 -24.47 34.59 -31.42
C ASN A 86 -23.73 35.91 -31.63
#